data_AF-R9HZ07-F1
#
_entry.id   AF-R9HZ07-F1
#
_cell.length_a   1.000
_cell.length_b   1.000
_cell.length_c   1.000
_cell.angle_alpha   90.00
_cell.angle_beta   90.00
_cell.angle_gamma   90.00
#
_symmetry.space_group_name_H-M   'P 1'
#
loop_
_entity.id
_entity.type
_entity.pdbx_description
1 polymer ?
#
loop_
_entity_poly.entity_id
_entity_poly.type
_entity_poly.pdbx_seq_one_letter_code
_entity_poly.pdbx_strand_id
1 'polypeptide(L)'
;MPWGSYGEMLWQGIYGYDKDTNSHMVFRTGAFCPSIYRSQYNRESPVLIVKENVLQYITEANLTGFVLQPASKEKIVKLDWENWDLQAPEPLVYPSGSMDAEEYITRRKHNEAVAEQIGNLFALIPQKDGLLYCEQERSSAKLVEQSLSGLDIFIDRIFYDFCSEIYVSEKAKDVLSKHYSDLLIFQEVPMFVADENLLLQLEQMTKRKEYKKQREAEMTKNDWQRWFRLKDDARKLIEGFSLLKTESAKSKRKLNINDKLNSANEIYPLEYESWMQEYWSKK
;
A
#
# COMPACT_ATOMS: atom_id res chain seq x y z
N MET A 1 -12.22 15.12 -9.53
CA MET A 1 -13.09 14.63 -10.63
C MET A 1 -14.55 14.65 -10.19
N PRO A 2 -15.51 15.01 -11.08
CA PRO A 2 -16.94 14.92 -10.77
C PRO A 2 -17.42 13.46 -10.67
N TRP A 3 -18.67 13.26 -10.22
CA TRP A 3 -19.36 11.96 -10.18
C TRP A 3 -18.75 10.87 -9.28
N GLY A 4 -17.90 11.26 -8.33
CA GLY A 4 -17.29 10.34 -7.37
C GLY A 4 -16.51 9.21 -8.05
N SER A 5 -16.73 7.97 -7.61
CA SER A 5 -16.01 6.78 -8.09
C SER A 5 -16.12 6.57 -9.61
N TYR A 6 -17.21 6.99 -10.25
CA TYR A 6 -17.35 6.91 -11.70
C TYR A 6 -16.33 7.80 -12.42
N GLY A 7 -16.22 9.08 -12.01
CA GLY A 7 -15.27 10.00 -12.62
C GLY A 7 -13.82 9.65 -12.29
N GLU A 8 -13.55 9.15 -11.08
CA GLU A 8 -12.24 8.62 -10.72
C GLU A 8 -11.84 7.46 -11.62
N MET A 9 -12.73 6.50 -11.87
CA MET A 9 -12.45 5.35 -12.73
C MET A 9 -12.17 5.76 -14.18
N LEU A 10 -12.91 6.73 -14.71
CA LEU A 10 -12.69 7.30 -16.05
C LEU A 10 -11.33 8.02 -16.14
N TRP A 11 -10.94 8.75 -15.09
CA TRP A 11 -9.70 9.52 -15.05
C TRP A 11 -8.45 8.65 -14.92
N GLN A 12 -8.40 7.83 -13.85
CA GLN A 12 -7.19 7.13 -13.42
C GLN A 12 -7.16 5.66 -13.86
N GLY A 13 -8.34 5.03 -14.05
CA GLY A 13 -8.42 3.60 -14.32
C GLY A 13 -7.91 2.74 -13.16
N ILE A 14 -7.82 1.43 -13.38
CA ILE A 14 -7.39 0.43 -12.40
C ILE A 14 -5.89 0.14 -12.60
N TYR A 15 -5.19 0.02 -11.49
CA TYR A 15 -3.81 -0.45 -11.45
C TYR A 15 -3.73 -1.79 -10.73
N GLY A 16 -2.89 -2.68 -11.22
CA GLY A 16 -2.58 -3.95 -10.56
C GLY A 16 -1.12 -4.32 -10.70
N TYR A 17 -0.58 -4.98 -9.67
CA TYR A 17 0.75 -5.54 -9.67
C TYR A 17 0.69 -7.07 -9.63
N ASP A 18 1.21 -7.71 -10.68
CA ASP A 18 1.39 -9.16 -10.69
C ASP A 18 2.75 -9.52 -10.09
N LYS A 19 2.72 -10.17 -8.93
CA LYS A 19 3.92 -10.61 -8.21
C LYS A 19 4.64 -11.77 -8.90
N ASP A 20 3.91 -12.63 -9.60
CA ASP A 20 4.47 -13.84 -10.22
C ASP A 20 5.29 -13.48 -11.46
N THR A 21 4.80 -12.51 -12.23
CA THR A 21 5.46 -12.00 -13.43
C THR A 21 6.24 -10.70 -13.20
N ASN A 22 6.19 -10.16 -11.98
CA ASN A 22 6.75 -8.85 -11.61
C ASN A 22 6.31 -7.72 -12.58
N SER A 23 5.03 -7.71 -12.94
CA SER A 23 4.49 -6.82 -13.98
C SER A 23 3.54 -5.78 -13.41
N HIS A 24 3.72 -4.53 -13.82
CA HIS A 24 2.83 -3.41 -13.50
C HIS A 24 1.80 -3.27 -14.61
N MET A 25 0.52 -3.33 -14.27
CA MET A 25 -0.57 -3.38 -15.25
C MET A 25 -1.55 -2.22 -15.06
N VAL A 26 -1.99 -1.65 -16.17
CA VAL A 26 -2.98 -0.58 -16.22
C VAL A 26 -4.18 -1.01 -17.05
N PHE A 27 -5.37 -0.80 -16.48
CA PHE A 27 -6.65 -1.02 -17.12
C PHE A 27 -7.38 0.32 -17.11
N ARG A 28 -7.69 0.92 -18.26
CA ARG A 28 -8.28 2.26 -18.30
C ARG A 28 -9.14 2.51 -19.52
N THR A 29 -9.88 3.60 -19.49
CA THR A 29 -10.47 4.17 -20.70
C THR A 29 -9.43 4.97 -21.49
N GLY A 30 -9.63 5.09 -22.80
CA GLY A 30 -8.82 5.89 -23.71
C GLY A 30 -9.66 6.47 -24.88
N ALA A 31 -9.08 7.30 -25.74
CA ALA A 31 -7.64 7.55 -25.89
C ALA A 31 -7.04 8.50 -24.83
N PHE A 32 -7.86 9.29 -24.15
CA PHE A 32 -7.38 10.18 -23.10
C PHE A 32 -6.63 9.41 -21.99
N CYS A 33 -5.42 9.89 -21.69
CA CYS A 33 -4.62 9.45 -20.57
C CYS A 33 -3.84 10.65 -20.00
N PRO A 34 -4.03 11.01 -18.71
CA PRO A 34 -3.24 12.03 -18.06
C PRO A 34 -1.75 11.73 -18.21
N SER A 35 -0.93 12.78 -18.34
CA SER A 35 0.53 12.64 -18.43
C SER A 35 1.11 12.03 -17.15
N ILE A 36 0.55 12.38 -16.00
CA ILE A 36 0.90 11.86 -14.68
C ILE A 36 -0.38 11.68 -13.87
N TYR A 37 -0.46 10.58 -13.12
CA TYR A 37 -1.51 10.34 -12.14
C TYR A 37 -1.04 9.32 -11.09
N ARG A 38 -1.66 9.34 -9.92
CA ARG A 38 -1.45 8.34 -8.88
C ARG A 38 -2.33 7.11 -9.13
N SER A 39 -1.82 5.92 -8.87
CA SER A 39 -2.63 4.69 -8.85
C SER A 39 -3.71 4.77 -7.76
N GLN A 40 -4.81 4.03 -7.94
CA GLN A 40 -5.90 3.99 -6.96
C GLN A 40 -5.41 3.55 -5.57
N TYR A 41 -6.16 3.92 -4.54
CA TYR A 41 -6.04 3.33 -3.20
C TYR A 41 -6.47 1.86 -3.23
N ASN A 42 -5.52 0.96 -3.44
CA ASN A 42 -5.74 -0.47 -3.30
C ASN A 42 -4.95 -1.00 -2.07
N ARG A 43 -4.95 -2.31 -1.86
CA ARG A 43 -4.15 -2.96 -0.80
C ARG A 43 -2.64 -3.01 -1.11
N GLU A 44 -2.22 -2.43 -2.23
CA GLU A 44 -0.83 -2.41 -2.68
C GLU A 44 -0.23 -1.03 -2.41
N SER A 45 1.10 -0.95 -2.50
CA SER A 45 1.79 0.33 -2.42
C SER A 45 1.38 1.21 -3.59
N PRO A 46 1.06 2.50 -3.36
CA PRO A 46 0.72 3.42 -4.43
C PRO A 46 1.94 3.64 -5.34
N VAL A 47 1.67 3.85 -6.62
CA VAL A 47 2.68 4.23 -7.61
C VAL A 47 2.21 5.49 -8.36
N LEU A 48 3.15 6.25 -8.93
CA LEU A 48 2.81 7.26 -9.92
C LEU A 48 2.92 6.64 -11.30
N ILE A 49 1.84 6.69 -12.08
CA ILE A 49 1.88 6.33 -13.49
C ILE A 49 2.20 7.58 -14.29
N VAL A 50 3.21 7.49 -15.14
CA VAL A 50 3.73 8.60 -15.91
C VAL A 50 3.93 8.24 -17.38
N LYS A 51 3.76 9.23 -18.24
CA LYS A 51 4.17 9.20 -19.64
C LYS A 51 5.62 9.62 -19.80
N GLU A 52 6.18 9.34 -20.97
CA GLU A 52 7.59 9.61 -21.32
C GLU A 52 7.99 11.08 -21.18
N ASN A 53 7.10 12.02 -21.53
CA ASN A 53 7.35 13.46 -21.35
C ASN A 53 7.53 13.86 -19.87
N VAL A 54 6.85 13.19 -18.94
CA VAL A 54 7.02 13.45 -17.51
C VAL A 54 8.36 12.90 -17.03
N LEU A 55 8.73 11.69 -17.49
CA LEU A 55 10.03 11.08 -17.14
C LEU A 55 11.20 11.96 -17.53
N GLN A 56 11.11 12.66 -18.66
CA GLN A 56 12.14 13.60 -19.07
C GLN A 56 12.38 14.67 -18.00
N TYR A 57 11.33 15.35 -17.53
CA TYR A 57 11.47 16.39 -16.50
C TYR A 57 11.96 15.85 -15.15
N ILE A 58 11.50 14.67 -14.76
CA ILE A 58 11.94 13.98 -13.53
C ILE A 58 13.45 13.67 -13.60
N THR A 59 13.91 13.21 -14.76
CA THR A 59 15.31 12.86 -15.01
C THR A 59 16.20 14.10 -15.08
N GLU A 60 15.78 15.13 -15.81
CA GLU A 60 16.51 16.40 -15.93
C GLU A 60 16.67 17.11 -14.57
N ALA A 61 15.63 17.04 -13.72
CA ALA A 61 15.67 17.56 -12.36
C ALA A 61 16.45 16.67 -11.37
N ASN A 62 16.92 15.50 -11.82
CA ASN A 62 17.56 14.49 -10.97
C ASN A 62 16.75 14.20 -9.70
N LEU A 63 15.45 13.94 -9.86
CA LEU A 63 14.62 13.53 -8.73
C LEU A 63 14.96 12.09 -8.32
N THR A 64 14.94 11.84 -7.02
CA THR A 64 15.35 10.56 -6.41
C THR A 64 14.19 9.87 -5.67
N GLY A 65 14.44 8.64 -5.19
CA GLY A 65 13.52 7.94 -4.29
C GLY A 65 12.50 7.05 -4.97
N PHE A 66 12.70 6.69 -6.24
CA PHE A 66 11.79 5.77 -6.91
C PHE A 66 12.54 4.72 -7.75
N VAL A 67 11.86 3.64 -8.07
CA VAL A 67 12.26 2.65 -9.06
C VAL A 67 11.35 2.79 -10.27
N LEU A 68 11.94 2.92 -11.45
CA LEU A 68 11.21 3.01 -12.71
C LEU A 68 10.93 1.61 -13.25
N GLN A 69 9.67 1.33 -13.60
CA GLN A 69 9.27 0.11 -14.30
C GLN A 69 8.32 0.43 -15.47
N PRO A 70 8.41 -0.27 -16.61
CA PRO A 70 7.39 -0.18 -17.64
C PRO A 70 6.03 -0.65 -17.12
N ALA A 71 4.95 0.00 -17.55
CA ALA A 71 3.59 -0.41 -17.24
C ALA A 71 2.89 -0.99 -18.48
N SER A 72 2.42 -2.23 -18.38
CA SER A 72 1.64 -2.91 -19.41
C SER A 72 0.23 -2.34 -19.49
N LYS A 73 -0.28 -2.19 -20.71
CA LYS A 73 -1.64 -1.72 -20.99
C LYS A 73 -2.57 -2.91 -21.23
N GLU A 74 -2.78 -3.74 -20.21
CA GLU A 74 -3.57 -4.98 -20.33
C GLU A 74 -4.98 -4.74 -20.87
N LYS A 75 -5.63 -3.63 -20.49
CA LYS A 75 -6.98 -3.31 -20.97
C LYS A 75 -7.21 -1.83 -21.20
N ILE A 76 -7.26 -1.43 -22.46
CA ILE A 76 -7.64 -0.08 -22.86
C ILE A 76 -8.99 -0.11 -23.54
N VAL A 77 -9.95 0.62 -22.99
CA VAL A 77 -11.32 0.65 -23.51
C VAL A 77 -11.56 1.99 -24.19
N LYS A 78 -11.99 1.94 -25.46
CA LYS A 78 -12.39 3.15 -26.19
C LYS A 78 -13.64 3.75 -25.53
N LEU A 79 -13.48 4.89 -24.87
CA LEU A 79 -14.56 5.68 -24.29
C LEU A 79 -14.14 7.14 -24.24
N ASP A 80 -14.79 7.94 -25.08
CA ASP A 80 -14.53 9.37 -25.25
C ASP A 80 -15.35 10.16 -24.22
N TRP A 81 -14.92 10.06 -22.96
CA TRP A 81 -15.60 10.75 -21.84
C TRP A 81 -15.10 12.19 -21.63
N GLU A 82 -13.96 12.56 -22.22
CA GLU A 82 -13.40 13.91 -22.13
C GLU A 82 -14.31 14.97 -22.77
N ASN A 83 -15.16 14.55 -23.70
CA ASN A 83 -16.17 15.39 -24.35
C ASN A 83 -17.52 15.43 -23.59
N TRP A 84 -17.62 14.83 -22.41
CA TRP A 84 -18.83 14.87 -21.59
C TRP A 84 -18.91 16.17 -20.78
N ASP A 85 -20.13 16.59 -20.45
CA ASP A 85 -20.35 17.77 -19.61
C ASP A 85 -19.97 17.47 -18.15
N LEU A 86 -18.76 17.85 -17.74
CA LEU A 86 -18.26 17.65 -16.38
C LEU A 86 -19.05 18.42 -15.29
N GLN A 87 -19.90 19.38 -15.67
CA GLN A 87 -20.78 20.11 -14.75
C GLN A 87 -22.15 19.43 -14.57
N ALA A 88 -22.47 18.42 -15.38
CA ALA A 88 -23.68 17.65 -15.23
C ALA A 88 -23.67 16.92 -13.87
N PRO A 89 -24.84 16.75 -13.22
CA PRO A 89 -24.93 16.04 -11.94
C PRO A 89 -24.53 14.56 -12.06
N GLU A 90 -24.62 13.98 -13.26
CA GLU A 90 -24.38 12.58 -13.55
C GLU A 90 -23.53 12.41 -14.83
N PRO A 91 -22.77 11.31 -14.97
CA PRO A 91 -22.05 11.02 -16.20
C PRO A 91 -23.02 10.78 -17.35
N LEU A 92 -22.61 11.13 -18.58
CA LEU A 92 -23.44 10.95 -19.78
C LEU A 92 -23.90 9.50 -19.98
N VAL A 93 -23.04 8.54 -19.63
CA VAL A 93 -23.32 7.11 -19.77
C VAL A 93 -22.80 6.41 -18.52
N TYR A 94 -23.68 5.73 -17.78
CA TYR A 94 -23.28 4.82 -16.70
C TYR A 94 -22.65 3.53 -17.25
N PRO A 95 -21.79 2.85 -16.46
CA PRO A 95 -21.26 1.56 -16.87
C PRO A 95 -22.37 0.50 -16.88
N SER A 96 -22.29 -0.43 -17.83
CA SER A 96 -23.28 -1.48 -18.00
C SER A 96 -23.14 -2.56 -16.92
N GLY A 97 -24.24 -3.05 -16.34
CA GLY A 97 -24.19 -4.17 -15.39
C GLY A 97 -24.84 -3.81 -14.06
N SER A 98 -24.09 -3.99 -12.96
CA SER A 98 -24.52 -3.62 -11.61
C SER A 98 -24.34 -2.13 -11.32
N MET A 99 -23.96 -1.34 -12.34
CA MET A 99 -23.61 0.08 -12.21
C MET A 99 -22.37 0.29 -11.33
N ASP A 100 -21.46 -0.68 -11.29
CA ASP A 100 -20.19 -0.48 -10.57
C ASP A 100 -19.22 0.32 -11.46
N ALA A 101 -18.52 1.30 -10.90
CA ALA A 101 -17.66 2.21 -11.66
C ALA A 101 -16.58 1.44 -12.45
N GLU A 102 -16.02 0.36 -11.88
CA GLU A 102 -15.05 -0.52 -12.54
C GLU A 102 -15.57 -1.10 -13.87
N GLU A 103 -16.89 -1.24 -14.04
CA GLU A 103 -17.51 -1.83 -15.22
C GLU A 103 -17.40 -0.94 -16.48
N TYR A 104 -16.95 0.31 -16.35
CA TYR A 104 -16.48 1.10 -17.51
C TYR A 104 -15.33 0.39 -18.24
N ILE A 105 -14.55 -0.41 -17.52
CA ILE A 105 -13.35 -1.06 -18.02
C ILE A 105 -13.54 -2.58 -18.05
N THR A 106 -13.97 -3.19 -16.95
CA THR A 106 -13.95 -4.66 -16.77
C THR A 106 -14.85 -5.41 -17.76
N ARG A 107 -16.02 -4.86 -18.12
CA ARG A 107 -16.98 -5.52 -19.03
C ARG A 107 -16.83 -5.18 -20.52
N ARG A 108 -16.04 -4.16 -20.87
CA ARG A 108 -15.83 -3.75 -22.26
C ARG A 108 -14.64 -4.50 -22.88
N LYS A 109 -14.47 -4.44 -24.20
CA LYS A 109 -13.34 -5.10 -24.88
C LYS A 109 -12.11 -4.19 -24.90
N HIS A 110 -10.92 -4.80 -24.83
CA HIS A 110 -9.65 -4.11 -25.09
C HIS A 110 -9.65 -3.59 -26.54
N ASN A 111 -9.06 -2.42 -26.77
CA ASN A 111 -8.86 -1.81 -28.07
C ASN A 111 -7.38 -1.45 -28.27
N GLU A 112 -6.69 -2.24 -29.09
CA GLU A 112 -5.25 -2.13 -29.33
C GLU A 112 -4.87 -0.79 -29.96
N ALA A 113 -5.61 -0.35 -30.97
CA ALA A 113 -5.33 0.91 -31.65
C ALA A 113 -5.41 2.13 -30.69
N VAL A 114 -6.34 2.09 -29.74
CA VAL A 114 -6.44 3.13 -28.69
C VAL A 114 -5.32 2.98 -27.66
N ALA A 115 -4.90 1.75 -27.34
CA ALA A 115 -3.76 1.51 -26.47
C ALA A 115 -2.45 2.07 -27.06
N GLU A 116 -2.21 1.85 -28.36
CA GLU A 116 -1.06 2.40 -29.09
C GLU A 116 -1.06 3.93 -29.06
N GLN A 117 -2.23 4.57 -29.24
CA GLN A 117 -2.38 6.03 -29.20
C GLN A 117 -2.02 6.66 -27.85
N ILE A 118 -2.20 5.94 -26.73
CA ILE A 118 -1.84 6.43 -25.39
C ILE A 118 -0.31 6.58 -25.26
N GLY A 119 0.46 5.81 -26.01
CA GLY A 119 1.92 5.74 -25.90
C GLY A 119 2.38 4.89 -24.72
N ASN A 120 3.67 5.00 -24.40
CA ASN A 120 4.29 4.25 -23.32
C ASN A 120 3.92 4.82 -21.96
N LEU A 121 3.65 3.93 -21.00
CA LEU A 121 3.38 4.25 -19.61
C LEU A 121 4.45 3.60 -18.74
N PHE A 122 4.78 4.27 -17.65
CA PHE A 122 5.75 3.80 -16.68
C PHE A 122 5.20 3.98 -15.27
N ALA A 123 5.49 3.02 -14.40
CA ALA A 123 5.23 3.10 -12.98
C ALA A 123 6.51 3.60 -12.27
N LEU A 124 6.39 4.72 -11.57
CA LEU A 124 7.35 5.18 -10.58
C LEU A 124 6.94 4.58 -9.24
N ILE A 125 7.74 3.62 -8.78
CA ILE A 125 7.51 2.91 -7.52
C ILE A 125 8.29 3.66 -6.43
N PRO A 126 7.63 4.38 -5.52
CA PRO A 126 8.33 5.11 -4.48
C PRO A 126 9.07 4.14 -3.55
N GLN A 127 10.28 4.53 -3.17
CA GLN A 127 11.06 3.87 -2.14
C GLN A 127 10.48 4.23 -0.77
N LYS A 128 10.81 3.40 0.23
CA LYS A 128 10.41 3.67 1.60
C LYS A 128 11.40 4.65 2.21
N ASP A 129 10.90 5.74 2.77
CA ASP A 129 11.69 6.70 3.53
C ASP A 129 10.84 7.34 4.62
N GLY A 130 11.50 7.90 5.63
CA GLY A 130 10.83 8.60 6.71
C GLY A 130 9.98 7.71 7.62
N LEU A 131 9.76 8.22 8.83
CA LEU A 131 8.88 7.65 9.83
C LEU A 131 7.66 8.54 9.97
N LEU A 132 6.51 7.90 10.06
CA LEU A 132 5.23 8.55 10.28
C LEU A 132 4.76 8.28 11.71
N TYR A 133 4.43 9.35 12.43
CA TYR A 133 3.81 9.27 13.74
C TYR A 133 2.32 9.60 13.64
N CYS A 134 1.48 8.74 14.21
CA CYS A 134 0.04 8.92 14.28
C CYS A 134 -0.38 8.83 15.74
N GLU A 135 -0.99 9.89 16.28
CA GLU A 135 -1.44 9.91 17.68
C GLU A 135 -2.67 8.99 17.88
N GLN A 136 -3.71 9.19 17.07
CA GLN A 136 -4.99 8.47 17.18
C GLN A 136 -5.58 8.13 15.82
N GLU A 137 -5.63 9.11 14.91
CA GLU A 137 -6.17 8.96 13.56
C GLU A 137 -5.10 9.19 12.50
N ARG A 138 -5.26 8.59 11.33
CA ARG A 138 -4.35 8.80 10.19
C ARG A 138 -4.38 10.23 9.67
N SER A 139 -5.50 10.93 9.84
CA SER A 139 -5.65 12.36 9.54
C SER A 139 -4.67 13.25 10.32
N SER A 140 -4.23 12.78 11.50
CA SER A 140 -3.24 13.46 12.36
C SER A 140 -1.80 13.04 12.12
N ALA A 141 -1.52 12.33 11.03
CA ALA A 141 -0.19 11.81 10.75
C ALA A 141 0.84 12.93 10.55
N LYS A 142 1.98 12.83 11.24
CA LYS A 142 3.09 13.77 11.15
C LYS A 142 4.37 13.04 10.75
N LEU A 143 5.14 13.62 9.83
CA LEU A 143 6.45 13.08 9.45
C LEU A 143 7.51 13.46 10.50
N VAL A 144 8.38 12.51 10.82
CA VAL A 144 9.51 12.73 11.73
C VAL A 144 10.69 13.25 10.92
N GLU A 145 11.05 14.51 11.11
CA GLU A 145 12.04 15.21 10.29
C GLU A 145 13.40 14.51 10.28
N GLN A 146 13.87 14.06 11.46
CA GLN A 146 15.20 13.46 11.59
C GLN A 146 15.34 12.08 10.93
N SER A 147 14.23 11.51 10.44
CA SER A 147 14.21 10.19 9.81
C SER A 147 14.29 10.22 8.29
N LEU A 148 14.23 11.41 7.68
CA LEU A 148 14.26 11.59 6.24
C LEU A 148 15.69 11.49 5.72
N SER A 149 15.90 10.70 4.66
CA SER A 149 17.22 10.54 4.04
C SER A 149 17.51 11.56 2.94
N GLY A 150 16.50 12.36 2.57
CA GLY A 150 16.58 13.37 1.51
C GLY A 150 16.07 12.90 0.15
N LEU A 151 15.32 11.79 0.09
CA LEU A 151 14.66 11.33 -1.14
C LEU A 151 13.56 12.30 -1.58
N ASP A 152 13.45 12.48 -2.90
CA ASP A 152 12.50 13.43 -3.49
C ASP A 152 11.07 12.89 -3.60
N ILE A 153 10.89 11.59 -3.78
CA ILE A 153 9.60 10.92 -3.87
C ILE A 153 9.69 9.66 -3.02
N PHE A 154 8.77 9.43 -2.08
CA PHE A 154 8.82 8.26 -1.20
C PHE A 154 7.46 7.90 -0.62
N ILE A 155 7.39 6.73 0.03
CA ILE A 155 6.29 6.31 0.91
C ILE A 155 6.85 6.05 2.30
N ASP A 156 6.01 6.15 3.34
CA ASP A 156 6.48 6.02 4.71
C ASP A 156 6.90 4.58 5.09
N ARG A 157 7.86 4.42 6.01
CA ARG A 157 8.39 3.09 6.37
C ARG A 157 7.44 2.24 7.24
N ILE A 158 6.37 2.82 7.81
CA ILE A 158 5.56 2.16 8.85
C ILE A 158 4.20 1.66 8.31
N PHE A 159 3.53 2.44 7.47
CA PHE A 159 2.16 2.24 7.00
C PHE A 159 2.08 2.00 5.49
N TYR A 160 3.21 1.76 4.82
CA TYR A 160 3.29 1.48 3.37
C TYR A 160 2.42 0.32 2.84
N ASP A 161 1.91 -0.55 3.70
CA ASP A 161 1.09 -1.71 3.30
C ASP A 161 -0.39 -1.41 3.16
N PHE A 162 -0.83 -0.24 3.63
CA PHE A 162 -2.25 0.10 3.63
C PHE A 162 -2.39 1.58 3.29
N CYS A 163 -2.83 1.87 2.06
CA CYS A 163 -3.20 3.23 1.62
C CYS A 163 -2.13 4.29 1.93
N SER A 164 -0.83 4.01 1.72
CA SER A 164 0.19 5.04 1.92
C SER A 164 -0.04 6.23 1.01
N GLU A 165 0.27 7.41 1.53
CA GLU A 165 0.41 8.61 0.71
C GLU A 165 1.79 8.60 0.05
N ILE A 166 1.87 9.18 -1.14
CA ILE A 166 3.15 9.43 -1.79
C ILE A 166 3.61 10.81 -1.32
N TYR A 167 4.73 10.84 -0.61
CA TYR A 167 5.37 12.06 -0.16
C TYR A 167 6.33 12.55 -1.22
N VAL A 168 6.43 13.87 -1.34
CA VAL A 168 7.36 14.52 -2.27
C VAL A 168 8.13 15.62 -1.54
N SER A 169 9.39 15.82 -1.90
CA SER A 169 10.17 16.97 -1.46
C SER A 169 9.63 18.27 -2.08
N GLU A 170 9.97 19.42 -1.50
CA GLU A 170 9.65 20.72 -2.14
C GLU A 170 10.27 20.83 -3.54
N LYS A 171 11.47 20.27 -3.75
CA LYS A 171 12.10 20.20 -5.09
C LYS A 171 11.23 19.41 -6.08
N ALA A 172 10.74 18.23 -5.70
CA ALA A 172 9.86 17.45 -6.56
C ALA A 172 8.53 18.15 -6.80
N LYS A 173 7.94 18.74 -5.76
CA LYS A 173 6.71 19.54 -5.87
C LYS A 173 6.88 20.71 -6.82
N ASP A 174 7.97 21.47 -6.75
CA ASP A 174 8.23 22.60 -7.65
C ASP A 174 8.33 22.16 -9.10
N VAL A 175 9.08 21.08 -9.36
CA VAL A 175 9.23 20.52 -10.72
C VAL A 175 7.91 20.03 -11.26
N LEU A 176 7.17 19.23 -10.48
CA LEU A 176 5.91 18.64 -10.91
C LEU A 176 4.80 19.70 -11.06
N SER A 177 4.71 20.67 -10.15
CA SER A 177 3.71 21.73 -10.21
C SER A 177 3.96 22.67 -11.38
N LYS A 178 5.22 22.95 -11.72
CA LYS A 178 5.57 23.80 -12.88
C LYS A 178 5.02 23.26 -14.20
N HIS A 179 4.95 21.94 -14.35
CA HIS A 179 4.57 21.28 -15.60
C HIS A 179 3.17 20.64 -15.57
N TYR A 180 2.66 20.32 -14.38
CA TYR A 180 1.47 19.47 -14.19
C TYR A 180 0.56 19.92 -13.03
N SER A 181 0.53 21.22 -12.70
CA SER A 181 -0.36 21.79 -11.67
C SER A 181 -1.85 21.48 -11.89
N ASP A 182 -2.26 21.28 -13.14
CA ASP A 182 -3.66 21.00 -13.49
C ASP A 182 -4.03 19.52 -13.26
N LEU A 183 -3.03 18.65 -13.06
CA LEU A 183 -3.22 17.20 -12.88
C LEU A 183 -2.94 16.73 -11.45
N LEU A 184 -2.13 17.47 -10.70
CA LEU A 184 -1.67 17.10 -9.37
C LEU A 184 -2.07 18.13 -8.33
N ILE A 185 -2.55 17.64 -7.19
CA ILE A 185 -2.83 18.44 -6.01
C ILE A 185 -1.85 18.01 -4.94
N PHE A 186 -1.12 18.97 -4.39
CA PHE A 186 -0.19 18.75 -3.29
C PHE A 186 -0.81 19.25 -1.98
N GLN A 187 -0.64 18.47 -0.93
CA GLN A 187 -1.04 18.84 0.42
C GLN A 187 0.20 18.91 1.30
N GLU A 188 0.31 19.97 2.09
CA GLU A 188 1.37 20.07 3.09
C GLU A 188 1.18 19.01 4.18
N VAL A 189 2.30 18.40 4.56
CA VAL A 189 2.32 17.38 5.60
C VAL A 189 3.01 17.97 6.82
N PRO A 190 2.39 17.93 8.02
CA PRO A 190 3.01 18.43 9.23
C PRO A 190 4.26 17.59 9.55
N MET A 191 5.34 18.28 9.90
CA MET A 191 6.60 17.69 10.31
C MET A 191 6.94 18.08 11.75
N PHE A 192 7.69 17.23 12.44
CA PHE A 192 8.17 17.54 13.79
C PHE A 192 9.49 16.82 14.11
N VAL A 193 10.17 17.33 15.13
CA VAL A 193 11.37 16.75 15.71
C VAL A 193 10.93 15.83 16.87
N ALA A 194 11.08 14.51 16.70
CA ALA A 194 10.76 13.54 17.75
C ALA A 194 11.83 13.54 18.85
N ASP A 195 11.43 13.28 20.10
CA ASP A 195 12.38 12.97 21.17
C ASP A 195 13.07 11.61 20.94
N GLU A 196 14.19 11.38 21.63
CA GLU A 196 15.01 10.16 21.45
C GLU A 196 14.23 8.87 21.72
N ASN A 197 13.33 8.87 22.72
CA ASN A 197 12.56 7.68 23.07
C ASN A 197 11.52 7.36 21.99
N LEU A 198 10.80 8.38 21.52
CA LEU A 198 9.81 8.20 20.45
C LEU A 198 10.48 7.77 19.14
N LEU A 199 11.59 8.42 18.77
CA LEU A 199 12.35 8.05 17.57
C LEU A 199 12.81 6.59 17.64
N LEU A 200 13.35 6.17 18.78
CA LEU A 200 13.78 4.78 19.01
C LEU A 200 12.60 3.79 18.90
N GLN A 201 11.44 4.14 19.46
CA GLN A 201 10.22 3.31 19.36
C GLN A 201 9.75 3.15 17.91
N LEU A 202 9.72 4.24 17.14
CA LEU A 202 9.31 4.21 15.74
C LEU A 202 10.30 3.39 14.89
N GLU A 203 11.60 3.54 15.10
CA GLU A 203 12.62 2.71 14.43
C GLU A 203 12.48 1.22 14.79
N GLN A 204 12.25 0.89 16.05
CA GLN A 204 12.00 -0.49 16.47
C GLN A 204 10.75 -1.08 15.83
N MET A 205 9.68 -0.29 15.73
CA MET A 205 8.44 -0.70 15.07
C MET A 205 8.68 -1.00 13.58
N THR A 206 9.41 -0.11 12.88
CA THR A 206 9.77 -0.32 11.47
C THR A 206 10.60 -1.59 11.29
N LYS A 207 11.65 -1.79 12.10
CA LYS A 207 12.49 -3.00 12.06
C LYS A 207 11.66 -4.27 12.29
N ARG A 208 10.73 -4.24 13.26
CA ARG A 208 9.83 -5.37 13.52
C ARG A 208 8.92 -5.66 12.32
N LYS A 209 8.45 -4.63 11.63
CA LYS A 209 7.59 -4.76 10.45
C LYS A 209 8.35 -5.32 9.25
N GLU A 210 9.55 -4.80 8.98
CA GLU A 210 10.44 -5.30 7.93
C GLU A 210 10.81 -6.76 8.17
N TYR A 211 11.15 -7.11 9.41
CA TYR A 211 11.41 -8.49 9.80
C TYR A 211 10.19 -9.39 9.56
N LYS A 212 8.98 -8.98 9.99
CA LYS A 212 7.74 -9.74 9.72
C LYS A 212 7.53 -9.97 8.22
N LYS A 213 7.69 -8.94 7.40
CA LYS A 213 7.56 -9.04 5.94
C LYS A 213 8.56 -10.00 5.31
N GLN A 214 9.82 -9.90 5.72
CA GLN A 214 10.86 -10.79 5.25
C GLN A 214 10.53 -12.25 5.63
N ARG A 215 10.14 -12.48 6.88
CA ARG A 215 9.74 -13.82 7.34
C ARG A 215 8.55 -14.35 6.57
N GLU A 216 7.53 -13.53 6.32
CA GLU A 216 6.37 -13.93 5.51
C GLU A 216 6.76 -14.38 4.10
N ALA A 217 7.71 -13.70 3.45
CA ALA A 217 8.21 -14.08 2.14
C ALA A 217 9.03 -15.38 2.14
N GLU A 218 9.73 -15.68 3.23
CA GLU A 218 10.52 -16.91 3.40
C GLU A 218 9.66 -18.14 3.80
N MET A 219 8.44 -17.91 4.30
CA MET A 219 7.60 -18.97 4.86
C MET A 219 7.06 -19.92 3.80
N THR A 220 7.33 -21.21 3.96
CA THR A 220 6.73 -22.24 3.13
C THR A 220 5.30 -22.57 3.62
N LYS A 221 4.54 -23.29 2.79
CA LYS A 221 3.23 -23.84 3.18
C LYS A 221 3.33 -24.71 4.45
N ASN A 222 4.42 -25.47 4.62
CA ASN A 222 4.62 -26.33 5.79
C ASN A 222 4.90 -25.49 7.05
N ASP A 223 5.67 -24.42 6.92
CA ASP A 223 5.95 -23.51 8.03
C ASP A 223 4.66 -22.84 8.51
N TRP A 224 3.81 -22.39 7.59
CA TRP A 224 2.49 -21.84 7.92
C TRP A 224 1.63 -22.85 8.67
N GLN A 225 1.52 -24.07 8.14
CA GLN A 225 0.75 -25.13 8.80
C GLN A 225 1.27 -25.43 10.21
N ARG A 226 2.59 -25.47 10.39
CA ARG A 226 3.22 -25.69 11.69
C ARG A 226 2.95 -24.54 12.65
N TRP A 227 3.09 -23.30 12.18
CA TRP A 227 2.81 -22.10 12.97
C TRP A 227 1.36 -22.06 13.45
N PHE A 228 0.39 -22.27 12.55
CA PHE A 228 -1.04 -22.32 12.88
C PHE A 228 -1.34 -23.44 13.88
N ARG A 229 -0.74 -24.62 13.71
CA ARG A 229 -0.93 -25.76 14.62
C ARG A 229 -0.42 -25.46 16.02
N LEU A 230 0.78 -24.89 16.15
CA LEU A 230 1.35 -24.53 17.45
C LEU A 230 0.48 -23.51 18.18
N LYS A 231 0.00 -22.50 17.46
CA LYS A 231 -0.89 -21.46 17.98
C LYS A 231 -2.26 -22.02 18.40
N ASP A 232 -2.89 -22.83 17.55
CA ASP A 232 -4.19 -23.47 17.84
C ASP A 232 -4.11 -24.46 19.01
N ASP A 233 -3.05 -25.26 19.06
CA ASP A 233 -2.79 -26.14 20.20
C ASP A 233 -2.64 -25.34 21.50
N ALA A 234 -1.84 -24.26 21.49
CA ALA A 234 -1.66 -23.41 22.68
C ALA A 234 -3.00 -22.82 23.16
N ARG A 235 -3.84 -22.34 22.22
CA ARG A 235 -5.18 -21.85 22.54
C ARG A 235 -6.06 -22.93 23.19
N LYS A 236 -6.15 -24.12 22.61
CA LYS A 236 -6.89 -25.26 23.21
C LYS A 236 -6.34 -25.63 24.59
N LEU A 237 -5.02 -25.49 24.78
CA LEU A 237 -4.41 -25.75 26.07
C LEU A 237 -4.90 -24.76 27.14
N ILE A 238 -5.01 -23.48 26.78
CA ILE A 238 -5.49 -22.39 27.64
C ILE A 238 -7.00 -22.52 27.92
N GLU A 239 -7.81 -22.79 26.91
CA GLU A 239 -9.27 -22.96 27.06
C GLU A 239 -9.61 -24.10 28.04
N GLY A 240 -8.86 -25.20 27.98
CA GLY A 240 -9.01 -26.33 28.90
C GLY A 240 -8.28 -26.18 30.25
N PHE A 241 -7.67 -25.03 30.53
CA PHE A 241 -6.82 -24.85 31.72
C PHE A 241 -7.60 -24.93 33.03
N SER A 242 -8.81 -24.37 33.07
CA SER A 242 -9.70 -24.36 34.24
C SER A 242 -10.17 -25.76 34.67
N LEU A 243 -10.13 -26.74 33.76
CA LEU A 243 -10.55 -28.12 34.02
C LEU A 243 -9.52 -28.93 34.83
N LEU A 244 -8.32 -28.41 35.03
CA LEU A 244 -7.24 -29.08 35.75
C LEU A 244 -7.41 -28.97 37.27
N LYS A 245 -7.49 -30.13 37.94
CA LYS A 245 -7.77 -30.22 39.38
C LYS A 245 -6.54 -30.02 40.28
N THR A 246 -5.32 -30.19 39.76
CA THR A 246 -4.09 -30.16 40.57
C THR A 246 -3.13 -29.07 40.11
N GLU A 247 -2.44 -28.44 41.06
CA GLU A 247 -1.44 -27.41 40.77
C GLU A 247 -0.26 -27.96 39.95
N SER A 248 0.13 -29.22 40.18
CA SER A 248 1.15 -29.88 39.37
C SER A 248 0.74 -29.99 37.89
N ALA A 249 -0.51 -30.35 37.60
CA ALA A 249 -1.02 -30.42 36.23
C ALA A 249 -1.10 -29.03 35.59
N LYS A 250 -1.56 -28.02 36.34
CA LYS A 250 -1.60 -26.62 35.88
C LYS A 250 -0.21 -26.09 35.54
N SER A 251 0.80 -26.34 36.39
CA SER A 251 2.18 -25.93 36.13
C SER A 251 2.78 -26.59 34.89
N LYS A 252 2.55 -27.89 34.69
CA LYS A 252 2.97 -28.60 33.46
C LYS A 252 2.30 -28.04 32.21
N ARG A 253 1.00 -27.71 32.32
CA ARG A 253 0.24 -27.11 31.23
C ARG A 253 0.76 -25.71 30.87
N LYS A 254 1.09 -24.88 31.87
CA LYS A 254 1.72 -23.56 31.67
C LYS A 254 3.01 -23.65 30.87
N LEU A 255 3.91 -24.57 31.26
CA LEU A 255 5.17 -24.78 30.52
C LEU A 255 4.90 -25.16 29.07
N ASN A 256 3.99 -26.10 28.82
CA ASN A 256 3.64 -26.53 27.46
C ASN A 256 3.01 -25.40 26.62
N ILE A 257 2.16 -24.56 27.22
CA ILE A 257 1.61 -23.38 26.55
C ILE A 257 2.76 -22.43 26.15
N ASN A 258 3.66 -22.11 27.07
CA ASN A 258 4.78 -21.22 26.81
C ASN A 258 5.72 -21.78 25.74
N ASP A 259 6.04 -23.08 25.80
CA ASP A 259 6.88 -23.74 24.81
C ASP A 259 6.26 -23.65 23.41
N LYS A 260 4.96 -23.91 23.28
CA LYS A 260 4.25 -23.79 21.99
C LYS A 260 4.22 -22.36 21.46
N LEU A 261 3.97 -21.37 22.33
CA LEU A 261 3.96 -19.96 21.94
C LEU A 261 5.37 -19.46 21.56
N ASN A 262 6.41 -19.86 22.30
CA ASN A 262 7.82 -19.61 21.95
C ASN A 262 8.16 -20.23 20.58
N SER A 263 7.87 -21.52 20.38
CA SER A 263 8.13 -22.19 19.11
C SER A 263 7.35 -21.58 17.95
N ALA A 264 6.10 -21.12 18.17
CA ALA A 264 5.36 -20.41 17.14
C ALA A 264 6.01 -19.06 16.82
N ASN A 265 6.40 -18.30 17.85
CA ASN A 265 7.05 -17.00 17.70
C ASN A 265 8.42 -17.07 17.01
N GLU A 266 9.15 -18.19 17.17
CA GLU A 266 10.40 -18.47 16.45
C GLU A 266 10.18 -18.69 14.94
N ILE A 267 9.04 -19.28 14.55
CA ILE A 267 8.69 -19.49 13.14
C ILE A 267 8.28 -18.15 12.51
N TYR A 268 7.29 -17.49 13.11
CA TYR A 268 6.79 -16.19 12.70
C TYR A 268 6.28 -15.39 13.92
N PRO A 269 6.62 -14.10 14.05
CA PRO A 269 6.27 -13.30 15.22
C PRO A 269 4.78 -13.35 15.57
N LEU A 270 4.47 -13.69 16.82
CA LEU A 270 3.11 -13.64 17.32
C LEU A 270 2.66 -12.19 17.54
N GLU A 271 1.41 -11.92 17.19
CA GLU A 271 0.69 -10.75 17.69
C GLU A 271 -0.01 -11.15 18.97
N TYR A 272 0.02 -10.25 19.96
CA TYR A 272 -0.60 -10.50 21.24
C TYR A 272 -2.12 -10.52 21.08
N GLU A 273 -2.74 -11.63 21.47
CA GLU A 273 -4.20 -11.79 21.48
C GLU A 273 -4.71 -11.92 22.91
N SER A 274 -5.96 -11.53 23.16
CA SER A 274 -6.55 -11.52 24.50
C SER A 274 -6.49 -12.87 25.22
N TRP A 275 -6.61 -13.98 24.48
CA TRP A 275 -6.52 -15.33 25.05
C TRP A 275 -5.10 -15.71 25.50
N MET A 276 -4.06 -14.98 25.07
CA MET A 276 -2.67 -15.22 25.49
C MET A 276 -2.34 -14.60 26.86
N GLN A 277 -3.28 -13.86 27.45
CA GLN A 277 -3.10 -13.19 28.74
C GLN A 277 -2.65 -14.17 29.83
N GLU A 278 -1.71 -13.75 30.67
CA GLU A 278 -1.06 -14.55 31.74
C GLU A 278 -0.06 -15.63 31.28
N TYR A 279 -0.03 -15.99 30.00
CA TYR A 279 0.84 -17.05 29.47
C TYR A 279 1.93 -16.53 28.52
N TRP A 280 1.74 -15.35 27.93
CA TRP A 280 2.72 -14.74 27.05
C TRP A 280 2.85 -13.27 27.40
N SER A 281 4.08 -12.77 27.55
CA SER A 281 4.28 -11.34 27.75
C SER A 281 4.22 -10.61 26.42
N LYS A 282 3.67 -9.39 26.44
CA LYS A 282 3.89 -8.41 25.36
C LYS A 282 5.39 -8.17 25.29
N LYS A 283 6.07 -8.82 24.34
CA LYS A 283 7.42 -8.44 23.90
C LYS A 283 7.31 -7.47 22.74
#